data_AF-A0A838V475-F1
#
_entry.id   AF-A0A838V475-F1
#
_cell.length_a   1.000
_cell.length_b   1.000
_cell.length_c   1.000
_cell.angle_alpha   90.00
_cell.angle_beta   90.00
_cell.angle_gamma   90.00
#
_symmetry.space_group_name_H-M   'P 1'
#
loop_
_entity.id
_entity.type
_entity.pdbx_description
1 polymer ?
#
loop_
_entity_poly.entity_id
_entity_poly.type
_entity_poly.pdbx_seq_one_letter_code
_entity_poly.pdbx_strand_id
1 'polypeptide(L)'
;MARGSNEHRMVFDIRGKRRHVVKVVYAILALLMGASLFLVVGPVNIAGLFGTSNSVSAATGQFEEQAEHIEHKLVKEPGGADLLLALTKARINAGNSSVAKNSEGGIEYTVESKQQLEKASEAWSEYLKATKEPSVAGAEVASQALFTLAQLSRTTTESEANIQAATGAQKIVAEGRPSLNSLSTLSFYSLYTFDYKAAQKALKEASTKTNSKFERENLENQFEEISKRAHEFQKQVTEANKAAKAGAKQGAGSGSLENPLGGLGGGTSLSE
;
A
#
# COMPACT_ATOMS: atom_id res chain seq x y z
N MET A 1 -3.45 26.61 -50.64
CA MET A 1 -2.34 26.98 -49.71
C MET A 1 -2.85 26.74 -48.29
N ALA A 2 -2.51 25.59 -47.70
CA ALA A 2 -1.46 25.40 -46.68
C ALA A 2 -2.03 25.59 -45.25
N ARG A 3 -2.43 24.51 -44.54
CA ARG A 3 -1.68 23.52 -43.71
C ARG A 3 -1.41 24.02 -42.27
N GLY A 4 -1.81 23.21 -41.29
CA GLY A 4 -1.41 23.29 -39.87
C GLY A 4 -2.52 22.70 -38.98
N SER A 5 -2.64 21.38 -38.85
CA SER A 5 -1.87 20.47 -37.98
C SER A 5 -2.54 20.26 -36.62
N ASN A 6 -2.99 19.02 -36.42
CA ASN A 6 -3.17 18.28 -35.17
C ASN A 6 -2.76 18.99 -33.88
N GLU A 7 -3.71 19.21 -32.99
CA GLU A 7 -3.41 19.20 -31.56
C GLU A 7 -4.28 18.15 -30.87
N HIS A 8 -3.61 17.07 -30.52
CA HIS A 8 -4.09 16.02 -29.64
C HIS A 8 -4.54 16.66 -28.32
N ARG A 9 -5.85 16.73 -28.12
CA ARG A 9 -6.45 16.89 -26.79
C ARG A 9 -6.09 15.62 -26.00
N MET A 10 -4.93 15.62 -25.35
CA MET A 10 -4.59 14.54 -24.43
C MET A 10 -5.65 14.51 -23.34
N VAL A 11 -6.36 13.38 -23.23
CA VAL A 11 -7.52 13.13 -22.36
C VAL A 11 -7.11 13.04 -20.86
N PHE A 12 -5.95 13.58 -20.51
CA PHE A 12 -5.47 13.70 -19.14
C PHE A 12 -4.96 15.12 -18.94
N ASP A 13 -5.85 16.06 -18.63
CA ASP A 13 -5.46 17.35 -18.09
C ASP A 13 -4.93 17.14 -16.66
N ILE A 14 -3.62 16.92 -16.54
CA ILE A 14 -2.92 16.71 -15.25
C ILE A 14 -2.42 18.04 -14.68
N ARG A 15 -3.21 19.11 -14.75
CA ARG A 15 -2.89 20.39 -14.12
C ARG A 15 -3.30 20.39 -12.64
N GLY A 16 -2.37 20.03 -11.74
CA GLY A 16 -2.48 20.28 -10.29
C GLY A 16 -1.95 19.19 -9.35
N LYS A 17 -2.34 19.25 -8.05
CA LYS A 17 -2.00 18.34 -6.93
C LYS A 17 -2.02 16.84 -7.29
N ARG A 18 -2.86 16.45 -8.25
CA ARG A 18 -3.02 15.08 -8.76
C ARG A 18 -1.79 14.52 -9.48
N ARG A 19 -0.87 15.37 -9.96
CA ARG A 19 0.40 14.92 -10.58
C ARG A 19 1.28 14.14 -9.61
N HIS A 20 1.28 14.49 -8.32
CA HIS A 20 2.14 13.85 -7.33
C HIS A 20 1.59 12.49 -6.92
N VAL A 21 0.27 12.37 -6.69
CA VAL A 21 -0.38 11.09 -6.39
C VAL A 21 -0.18 10.08 -7.52
N VAL A 22 -0.37 10.51 -8.77
CA VAL A 22 -0.13 9.65 -9.93
C VAL A 22 1.33 9.20 -10.02
N LYS A 23 2.30 10.08 -9.74
CA LYS A 23 3.72 9.70 -9.69
C LYS A 23 4.04 8.71 -8.56
N VAL A 24 3.39 8.82 -7.41
CA VAL A 24 3.53 7.86 -6.30
C VAL A 24 3.05 6.47 -6.72
N VAL A 25 1.86 6.41 -7.30
CA VAL A 25 1.29 5.17 -7.81
C VAL A 25 2.20 4.55 -8.87
N TYR A 26 2.73 5.33 -9.81
CA TYR A 26 3.68 4.83 -10.80
C TYR A 26 5.03 4.40 -10.22
N ALA A 27 5.56 5.07 -9.21
CA ALA A 27 6.81 4.67 -8.56
C ALA A 27 6.66 3.32 -7.83
N ILE A 28 5.49 3.06 -7.25
CA ILE A 28 5.18 1.77 -6.61
C ILE A 28 4.85 0.69 -7.66
N LEU A 29 4.12 1.02 -8.73
CA LEU A 29 3.92 0.12 -9.88
C LEU A 29 5.24 -0.30 -10.53
N ALA A 30 6.21 0.61 -10.63
CA ALA A 30 7.53 0.29 -11.15
C ALA A 30 8.30 -0.68 -10.24
N LEU A 31 8.02 -0.69 -8.93
CA LEU A 31 8.52 -1.72 -8.01
C LEU A 31 7.86 -3.08 -8.28
N LEU A 32 6.57 -3.14 -8.61
CA LEU A 32 5.93 -4.41 -9.00
C LEU A 32 6.55 -4.97 -10.28
N MET A 33 6.90 -4.12 -11.25
CA MET A 33 7.56 -4.53 -12.49
C MET A 33 9.04 -4.91 -12.29
N GLY A 34 9.73 -4.30 -11.32
CA GLY A 34 11.11 -4.65 -10.97
C GLY A 34 11.20 -5.90 -10.08
N ALA A 35 10.26 -6.06 -9.14
CA ALA A 35 10.19 -7.20 -8.23
C ALA A 35 9.61 -8.46 -8.91
N SER A 36 8.78 -8.32 -9.95
CA SER A 36 8.22 -9.47 -10.68
C SER A 36 9.24 -10.29 -11.46
N LEU A 37 10.44 -9.74 -11.72
CA LEU A 37 11.49 -10.48 -12.44
C LEU A 37 12.24 -11.49 -11.57
N PHE A 38 12.23 -11.35 -10.23
CA PHE A 38 13.01 -12.20 -9.32
C PHE A 38 12.34 -12.53 -7.98
N LEU A 39 11.12 -12.03 -7.70
CA LEU A 39 10.22 -12.77 -6.83
C LEU A 39 9.82 -14.04 -7.58
N VAL A 40 10.71 -15.04 -7.54
CA VAL A 40 10.31 -16.43 -7.70
C VAL A 40 9.08 -16.56 -6.84
N VAL A 41 7.97 -16.75 -7.53
CA VAL A 41 6.71 -17.20 -6.99
C VAL A 41 7.03 -18.53 -6.30
N GLY A 42 7.46 -18.46 -5.03
CA GLY A 42 7.11 -19.51 -4.08
C GLY A 42 5.61 -19.67 -4.23
N PRO A 43 5.08 -20.91 -4.27
CA PRO A 43 3.76 -21.18 -4.80
C PRO A 43 2.70 -20.50 -3.93
N VAL A 44 2.42 -19.23 -4.24
CA VAL A 44 1.13 -18.66 -3.97
C VAL A 44 0.25 -19.41 -4.96
N ASN A 45 -0.42 -20.44 -4.46
CA ASN A 45 -1.48 -21.10 -5.17
C ASN A 45 -2.58 -20.05 -5.39
N ILE A 46 -2.39 -19.20 -6.40
CA ILE A 46 -3.45 -18.35 -6.91
C ILE A 46 -4.60 -19.26 -7.36
N ALA A 47 -4.30 -20.47 -7.87
CA ALA A 47 -5.26 -21.54 -8.11
C ALA A 47 -5.97 -22.10 -6.85
N GLY A 48 -5.40 -21.94 -5.66
CA GLY A 48 -6.03 -22.32 -4.39
C GLY A 48 -6.82 -21.19 -3.72
N LEU A 49 -6.52 -19.93 -4.08
CA LEU A 49 -7.31 -18.76 -3.70
C LEU A 49 -8.56 -18.61 -4.59
N PHE A 50 -8.48 -19.07 -5.84
CA PHE A 50 -9.57 -19.13 -6.81
C PHE A 50 -10.07 -20.56 -7.01
N GLY A 51 -10.59 -21.16 -5.94
CA GLY A 51 -11.44 -22.34 -6.09
C GLY A 51 -12.62 -22.01 -7.01
N THR A 52 -12.74 -22.79 -8.08
CA THR A 52 -13.94 -23.03 -8.90
C THR A 52 -14.92 -21.86 -9.03
N SER A 53 -14.93 -21.26 -10.21
CA SER A 53 -15.81 -20.21 -10.72
C SER A 53 -17.32 -20.47 -10.54
N ASN A 54 -17.82 -20.33 -9.31
CA ASN A 54 -19.24 -20.19 -8.98
C ASN A 54 -19.54 -19.60 -7.58
N SER A 55 -18.55 -19.12 -6.78
CA SER A 55 -18.76 -18.78 -5.35
C SER A 55 -18.03 -17.52 -4.81
N VAL A 56 -17.58 -16.58 -5.66
CA VAL A 56 -16.82 -15.39 -5.21
C VAL A 56 -17.59 -14.52 -4.20
N SER A 57 -18.91 -14.37 -4.36
CA SER A 57 -19.74 -13.61 -3.43
C SER A 57 -19.99 -14.30 -2.08
N ALA A 58 -19.91 -15.64 -2.02
CA ALA A 58 -20.09 -16.38 -0.77
C ALA A 58 -18.84 -16.38 0.11
N ALA A 59 -17.65 -16.40 -0.50
CA ALA A 59 -16.38 -16.38 0.24
C ALA A 59 -16.12 -15.02 0.91
N THR A 60 -16.45 -13.91 0.25
CA THR A 60 -16.31 -12.56 0.83
C THR A 60 -17.17 -12.38 2.07
N GLY A 61 -18.45 -12.76 2.01
CA GLY A 61 -19.36 -12.67 3.15
C GLY A 61 -18.87 -13.48 4.37
N GLN A 62 -18.29 -14.65 4.14
CA GLN A 62 -17.77 -15.49 5.22
C GLN A 62 -16.59 -14.84 5.98
N PHE A 63 -15.68 -14.17 5.28
CA PHE A 63 -14.54 -13.51 5.93
C PHE A 63 -14.95 -12.23 6.66
N GLU A 64 -15.91 -11.48 6.12
CA GLU A 64 -16.47 -10.32 6.80
C GLU A 64 -17.23 -10.72 8.07
N GLU A 65 -18.09 -11.74 8.00
CA GLU A 65 -18.80 -12.28 9.17
C GLU A 65 -17.81 -12.81 10.23
N GLN A 66 -16.73 -13.47 9.81
CA GLN A 66 -15.67 -13.89 10.72
C GLN A 66 -15.01 -12.69 11.43
N ALA A 67 -14.73 -11.61 10.70
CA ALA A 67 -14.14 -10.41 11.26
C ALA A 67 -15.09 -9.73 12.26
N GLU A 68 -16.38 -9.61 11.92
CA GLU A 68 -17.41 -9.04 12.81
C GLU A 68 -17.58 -9.84 14.09
N HIS A 69 -17.58 -11.17 13.99
CA HIS A 69 -17.66 -12.03 15.17
C HIS A 69 -16.43 -11.88 16.09
N ILE A 70 -15.23 -11.68 15.52
CA ILE A 70 -14.02 -11.40 16.30
C ILE A 70 -14.10 -10.01 16.95
N GLU A 71 -14.56 -8.99 16.23
CA GLU A 71 -14.80 -7.65 16.77
C GLU A 71 -15.77 -7.69 17.96
N HIS A 72 -16.84 -8.48 17.86
CA HIS A 72 -17.78 -8.68 18.95
C HIS A 72 -17.15 -9.29 20.21
N LYS A 73 -16.14 -10.16 20.04
CA LYS A 73 -15.34 -10.69 21.15
C LYS A 73 -14.38 -9.65 21.72
N LEU A 74 -13.77 -8.85 20.86
CA LEU A 74 -12.88 -7.75 21.27
C LEU A 74 -13.60 -6.66 22.07
N VAL A 75 -14.92 -6.47 21.91
CA VAL A 75 -15.70 -5.59 22.81
C VAL A 75 -15.59 -6.05 24.27
N LYS A 76 -15.52 -7.36 24.52
CA LYS A 76 -15.38 -7.93 25.87
C LYS A 76 -13.91 -8.03 26.30
N GLU A 77 -13.00 -8.16 25.35
CA GLU A 77 -11.56 -8.32 25.58
C GLU A 77 -10.74 -7.43 24.62
N PRO A 78 -10.72 -6.10 24.82
CA PRO A 78 -10.18 -5.15 23.84
C PRO A 78 -8.67 -5.25 23.63
N GLY A 79 -7.94 -5.90 24.55
CA GLY A 79 -6.50 -6.12 24.48
C GLY A 79 -6.10 -7.55 24.13
N GLY A 80 -7.03 -8.42 23.71
CA GLY A 80 -6.74 -9.81 23.39
C GLY A 80 -5.85 -9.91 22.15
N ALA A 81 -4.53 -10.05 22.33
CA ALA A 81 -3.57 -10.05 21.22
C ALA A 81 -3.87 -11.11 20.15
N ASP A 82 -4.28 -12.31 20.55
CA ASP A 82 -4.65 -13.37 19.60
C ASP A 82 -5.91 -13.02 18.79
N LEU A 83 -6.89 -12.37 19.43
CA LEU A 83 -8.11 -11.90 18.75
C LEU A 83 -7.79 -10.75 17.79
N LEU A 84 -6.92 -9.82 18.17
CA LEU A 84 -6.47 -8.73 17.30
C LEU A 84 -5.70 -9.26 16.08
N LEU A 85 -4.80 -10.23 16.28
CA LEU A 85 -4.10 -10.88 15.18
C LEU A 85 -5.06 -11.65 14.26
N ALA A 86 -6.04 -12.35 14.83
CA ALA A 86 -7.06 -13.05 14.07
C ALA A 86 -7.92 -12.07 13.26
N LEU A 87 -8.28 -10.91 13.86
CA LEU A 87 -9.02 -9.85 13.19
C LEU A 87 -8.23 -9.28 12.01
N THR A 88 -6.94 -8.96 12.20
CA THR A 88 -6.07 -8.52 11.11
C THR A 88 -6.11 -9.49 9.93
N LYS A 89 -5.93 -10.80 10.19
CA LYS A 89 -5.93 -11.82 9.14
C LYS A 89 -7.30 -11.94 8.45
N ALA A 90 -8.39 -11.93 9.22
CA ALA A 90 -9.75 -12.00 8.67
C ALA A 90 -10.04 -10.81 7.75
N ARG A 91 -9.68 -9.59 8.17
CA ARG A 91 -9.84 -8.37 7.36
C ARG A 91 -8.95 -8.37 6.11
N ILE A 92 -7.72 -8.89 6.18
CA ILE A 92 -6.87 -9.07 4.97
C ILE A 92 -7.51 -10.06 3.99
N ASN A 93 -8.02 -11.18 4.50
CA ASN A 93 -8.69 -12.18 3.66
C ASN A 93 -9.95 -11.61 3.00
N ALA A 94 -10.78 -10.89 3.76
CA ALA A 94 -11.95 -10.19 3.23
C ALA A 94 -11.54 -9.19 2.13
N GLY A 95 -10.50 -8.39 2.38
CA GLY A 95 -9.98 -7.45 1.39
C GLY A 95 -9.52 -8.13 0.09
N ASN A 96 -8.80 -9.25 0.21
CA ASN A 96 -8.34 -10.02 -0.94
C ASN A 96 -9.47 -10.74 -1.68
N SER A 97 -10.55 -11.14 -1.01
CA SER A 97 -11.72 -11.74 -1.66
C SER A 97 -12.60 -10.72 -2.38
N SER A 98 -12.56 -9.45 -1.97
CA SER A 98 -13.35 -8.37 -2.60
C SER A 98 -12.66 -7.72 -3.80
N VAL A 99 -11.54 -8.27 -4.30
CA VAL A 99 -10.91 -7.77 -5.54
C VAL A 99 -11.71 -8.18 -6.78
N ALA A 100 -11.73 -7.32 -7.79
CA ALA A 100 -12.37 -7.58 -9.07
C ALA A 100 -11.35 -7.95 -10.14
N LYS A 101 -11.83 -8.46 -11.29
CA LYS A 101 -11.03 -8.57 -12.51
C LYS A 101 -11.27 -7.35 -13.38
N ASN A 102 -10.20 -6.71 -13.83
CA ASN A 102 -10.28 -5.64 -14.82
C ASN A 102 -10.55 -6.22 -16.24
N SER A 103 -10.77 -5.32 -17.21
CA SER A 103 -11.02 -5.68 -18.61
C SER A 103 -9.87 -6.43 -19.30
N GLU A 104 -8.66 -6.37 -18.74
CA GLU A 104 -7.45 -7.03 -19.24
C GLU A 104 -7.17 -8.35 -18.49
N GLY A 105 -8.07 -8.77 -17.59
CA GLY A 105 -7.94 -9.97 -16.77
C GLY A 105 -7.02 -9.83 -15.55
N GLY A 106 -6.50 -8.63 -15.28
CA GLY A 106 -5.71 -8.28 -14.10
C GLY A 106 -6.56 -8.02 -12.85
N ILE A 107 -5.89 -7.92 -11.70
CA ILE A 107 -6.54 -7.64 -10.41
C ILE A 107 -6.86 -6.14 -10.31
N GLU A 108 -8.10 -5.83 -9.95
CA GLU A 108 -8.57 -4.48 -9.60
C GLU A 108 -9.02 -4.45 -8.14
N TYR A 109 -8.34 -3.65 -7.32
CA TYR A 109 -8.73 -3.45 -5.92
C TYR A 109 -9.98 -2.57 -5.87
N THR A 110 -11.08 -3.15 -5.37
CA THR A 110 -12.34 -2.43 -5.19
C THR A 110 -12.29 -1.48 -3.99
N VAL A 111 -13.29 -0.62 -3.85
CA VAL A 111 -13.46 0.25 -2.66
C VAL A 111 -13.58 -0.60 -1.40
N GLU A 112 -14.33 -1.70 -1.47
CA GLU A 112 -14.52 -2.63 -0.36
C GLU A 112 -13.20 -3.33 0.01
N SER A 113 -12.44 -3.78 -0.98
CA SER A 113 -11.11 -4.36 -0.77
C SER A 113 -10.21 -3.40 -0.01
N LYS A 114 -10.16 -2.13 -0.43
CA LYS A 114 -9.39 -1.09 0.27
C LYS A 114 -9.88 -0.90 1.71
N GLN A 115 -11.19 -0.79 1.92
CA GLN A 115 -11.77 -0.57 3.26
C GLN A 115 -11.43 -1.72 4.22
N GLN A 116 -11.46 -2.97 3.76
CA GLN A 116 -11.08 -4.11 4.59
C GLN A 116 -9.58 -4.08 4.92
N LEU A 117 -8.72 -3.67 3.98
CA LEU A 117 -7.29 -3.50 4.25
C LEU A 117 -7.01 -2.33 5.23
N GLU A 118 -7.79 -1.25 5.18
CA GLU A 118 -7.72 -0.15 6.16
C GLU A 118 -8.05 -0.67 7.58
N LYS A 119 -9.15 -1.41 7.73
CA LYS A 119 -9.51 -2.07 9.00
C LYS A 119 -8.45 -3.06 9.47
N ALA A 120 -7.81 -3.80 8.54
CA ALA A 120 -6.72 -4.70 8.88
C ALA A 120 -5.49 -3.94 9.42
N SER A 121 -5.18 -2.78 8.85
CA SER A 121 -4.10 -1.90 9.31
C SER A 121 -4.35 -1.42 10.75
N GLU A 122 -5.58 -1.01 11.05
CA GLU A 122 -6.00 -0.61 12.40
C GLU A 122 -5.86 -1.78 13.39
N ALA A 123 -6.42 -2.95 13.08
CA ALA A 123 -6.32 -4.13 13.93
C ALA A 123 -4.87 -4.58 14.15
N TRP A 124 -4.01 -4.47 13.12
CA TRP A 124 -2.59 -4.79 13.22
C TRP A 124 -1.86 -3.81 14.16
N SER A 125 -2.18 -2.52 14.08
CA SER A 125 -1.65 -1.51 14.99
C SER A 125 -2.02 -1.79 16.45
N GLU A 126 -3.29 -2.14 16.70
CA GLU A 126 -3.74 -2.53 18.05
C GLU A 126 -3.08 -3.84 18.51
N TYR A 127 -2.92 -4.83 17.63
CA TYR A 127 -2.19 -6.06 17.92
C TYR A 127 -0.76 -5.78 18.41
N LEU A 128 -0.03 -4.91 17.70
CA LEU A 128 1.34 -4.54 18.08
C LEU A 128 1.42 -3.82 19.43
N LYS A 129 0.35 -3.13 19.86
CA LYS A 129 0.28 -2.54 21.21
C LYS A 129 -0.02 -3.60 22.29
N ALA A 130 -0.77 -4.64 21.93
CA ALA A 130 -1.21 -5.69 22.84
C ALA A 130 -0.16 -6.79 23.09
N THR A 131 0.87 -6.90 22.26
CA THR A 131 1.94 -7.91 22.41
C THR A 131 3.34 -7.31 22.46
N LYS A 132 4.23 -7.98 23.20
CA LYS A 132 5.68 -7.71 23.16
C LYS A 132 6.42 -8.63 22.19
N GLU A 133 5.78 -9.73 21.80
CA GLU A 133 6.33 -10.77 20.93
C GLU A 133 5.40 -10.93 19.73
N PRO A 134 5.52 -10.06 18.71
CA PRO A 134 4.66 -10.12 17.55
C PRO A 134 4.94 -11.37 16.71
N SER A 135 3.87 -11.97 16.17
CA SER A 135 3.93 -13.15 15.33
C SER A 135 4.65 -12.84 14.02
N VAL A 136 5.73 -13.57 13.74
CA VAL A 136 6.48 -13.46 12.47
C VAL A 136 5.59 -13.77 11.26
N ALA A 137 4.79 -14.84 11.34
CA ALA A 137 3.87 -15.21 10.26
C ALA A 137 2.73 -14.18 10.11
N GLY A 138 2.26 -13.60 11.21
CA GLY A 138 1.32 -12.49 11.18
C GLY A 138 1.90 -11.26 10.48
N ALA A 139 3.13 -10.90 10.84
CA ALA A 139 3.84 -9.76 10.28
C ALA A 139 4.13 -9.91 8.78
N GLU A 140 4.37 -11.13 8.31
CA GLU A 140 4.59 -11.41 6.88
C GLU A 140 3.35 -11.09 6.04
N VAL A 141 2.17 -11.53 6.50
CA VAL A 141 0.91 -11.24 5.83
C VAL A 141 0.54 -9.75 5.96
N ALA A 142 0.72 -9.17 7.15
CA ALA A 142 0.44 -7.76 7.39
C ALA A 142 1.34 -6.83 6.56
N SER A 143 2.64 -7.14 6.45
CA SER A 143 3.62 -6.39 5.65
C SER A 143 3.16 -6.21 4.20
N GLN A 144 2.76 -7.30 3.55
CA GLN A 144 2.28 -7.29 2.17
C GLN A 144 0.98 -6.51 2.01
N ALA A 145 0.01 -6.74 2.90
CA ALA A 145 -1.28 -6.04 2.90
C ALA A 145 -1.13 -4.53 3.10
N LEU A 146 -0.26 -4.11 4.03
CA LEU A 146 0.04 -2.71 4.31
C LEU A 146 0.78 -2.05 3.15
N PHE A 147 1.69 -2.77 2.49
CA PHE A 147 2.34 -2.28 1.29
C PHE A 147 1.34 -2.08 0.15
N THR A 148 0.42 -3.02 -0.06
CA THR A 148 -0.70 -2.87 -1.00
C THR A 148 -1.55 -1.66 -0.65
N LEU A 149 -1.90 -1.48 0.62
CA LEU A 149 -2.68 -0.33 1.08
C LEU A 149 -1.96 1.00 0.84
N ALA A 150 -0.62 1.03 0.96
CA ALA A 150 0.19 2.19 0.62
C ALA A 150 0.09 2.59 -0.86
N GLN A 151 -0.11 1.63 -1.77
CA GLN A 151 -0.32 1.88 -3.21
C GLN A 151 -1.73 2.38 -3.51
N LEU A 152 -2.72 1.91 -2.73
CA LEU A 152 -4.13 2.32 -2.83
C LEU A 152 -4.42 3.66 -2.12
N SER A 153 -3.43 4.24 -1.46
CA SER A 153 -3.55 5.48 -0.70
C SER A 153 -3.85 6.66 -1.62
N ARG A 154 -4.76 7.54 -1.18
CA ARG A 154 -5.20 8.70 -1.98
C ARG A 154 -4.39 9.96 -1.70
N THR A 155 -3.71 9.97 -0.56
CA THR A 155 -2.88 11.08 -0.11
C THR A 155 -1.46 10.61 0.18
N THR A 156 -0.51 11.54 0.11
CA THR A 156 0.89 11.26 0.46
C THR A 156 1.00 10.83 1.93
N THR A 157 0.23 11.44 2.83
CA THR A 157 0.24 11.10 4.26
C THR A 157 -0.29 9.69 4.53
N GLU A 158 -1.38 9.27 3.87
CA GLU A 158 -1.85 7.88 3.95
C GLU A 158 -0.79 6.91 3.44
N SER A 159 -0.18 7.21 2.28
CA SER A 159 0.84 6.36 1.67
C SER A 159 2.06 6.23 2.58
N GLU A 160 2.52 7.34 3.19
CA GLU A 160 3.62 7.40 4.15
C GLU A 160 3.34 6.59 5.42
N ALA A 161 2.13 6.71 6.00
CA ALA A 161 1.76 5.94 7.17
C ALA A 161 1.73 4.43 6.87
N ASN A 162 1.14 4.05 5.74
CA ASN A 162 1.01 2.66 5.34
C ASN A 162 2.37 2.03 4.96
N ILE A 163 3.26 2.75 4.27
CA ILE A 163 4.61 2.25 3.97
C ILE A 163 5.44 2.12 5.25
N GLN A 164 5.30 3.04 6.21
CA GLN A 164 5.95 2.89 7.51
C GLN A 164 5.45 1.66 8.27
N ALA A 165 4.14 1.42 8.28
CA ALA A 165 3.56 0.24 8.91
C ALA A 165 4.02 -1.05 8.21
N ALA A 166 4.07 -1.07 6.88
CA ALA A 166 4.59 -2.18 6.09
C ALA A 166 6.06 -2.47 6.41
N THR A 167 6.92 -1.44 6.44
CA THR A 167 8.34 -1.55 6.82
C THR A 167 8.50 -2.10 8.24
N GLY A 168 7.69 -1.63 9.19
CA GLY A 168 7.69 -2.12 10.56
C GLY A 168 7.33 -3.60 10.66
N ALA A 169 6.30 -4.04 9.94
CA ALA A 169 5.92 -5.45 9.86
C ALA A 169 7.02 -6.29 9.19
N GLN A 170 7.57 -5.79 8.07
CA GLN A 170 8.66 -6.47 7.36
C GLN A 170 9.92 -6.63 8.23
N LYS A 171 10.18 -5.66 9.11
CA LYS A 171 11.29 -5.74 10.06
C LYS A 171 11.13 -6.92 11.02
N ILE A 172 9.92 -7.13 11.56
CA ILE A 172 9.61 -8.30 12.41
C ILE A 172 9.89 -9.60 11.65
N VAL A 173 9.53 -9.66 10.36
CA VAL A 173 9.80 -10.84 9.51
C VAL A 173 11.30 -11.08 9.34
N ALA A 174 12.04 -10.04 8.97
CA ALA A 174 13.47 -10.12 8.74
C ALA A 174 14.26 -10.50 10.01
N GLU A 175 13.86 -9.98 11.17
CA GLU A 175 14.48 -10.29 12.46
C GLU A 175 14.16 -11.72 12.92
N GLY A 176 12.92 -12.18 12.75
CA GLY A 176 12.50 -13.51 13.18
C GLY A 176 12.91 -14.64 12.21
N ARG A 177 12.96 -14.35 10.91
CA ARG A 177 13.31 -15.31 9.84
C ARG A 177 14.17 -14.61 8.76
N PRO A 178 15.45 -14.34 9.03
CA PRO A 178 16.33 -13.68 8.09
C PRO A 178 16.61 -14.58 6.88
N SER A 179 16.16 -14.13 5.72
CA SER A 179 16.40 -14.74 4.42
C SER A 179 16.78 -13.67 3.41
N LEU A 180 17.31 -14.07 2.25
CA LEU A 180 17.56 -13.13 1.15
C LEU A 180 16.31 -12.30 0.85
N ASN A 181 15.15 -12.95 0.74
CA ASN A 181 13.87 -12.30 0.43
C ASN A 181 13.38 -11.37 1.54
N SER A 182 13.43 -11.78 2.82
CA SER A 182 12.91 -10.94 3.91
C SER A 182 13.78 -9.70 4.13
N LEU A 183 15.10 -9.83 3.98
CA LEU A 183 16.06 -8.74 4.12
C LEU A 183 16.08 -7.80 2.91
N SER A 184 16.02 -8.32 1.68
CA SER A 184 15.92 -7.47 0.47
C SER A 184 14.61 -6.68 0.46
N THR A 185 13.50 -7.30 0.84
CA THR A 185 12.20 -6.61 0.98
C THR A 185 12.28 -5.51 2.04
N LEU A 186 12.85 -5.79 3.22
CA LEU A 186 13.05 -4.77 4.26
C LEU A 186 13.91 -3.61 3.75
N SER A 187 14.97 -3.93 3.00
CA SER A 187 15.86 -2.94 2.39
C SER A 187 15.07 -2.00 1.46
N PHE A 188 14.28 -2.55 0.54
CA PHE A 188 13.50 -1.76 -0.41
C PHE A 188 12.41 -0.94 0.27
N TYR A 189 11.68 -1.51 1.23
CA TYR A 189 10.66 -0.76 1.96
C TYR A 189 11.27 0.40 2.76
N SER A 190 12.44 0.20 3.35
CA SER A 190 13.17 1.24 4.10
C SER A 190 13.60 2.43 3.23
N LEU A 191 13.83 2.22 1.92
CA LEU A 191 14.10 3.32 0.98
C LEU A 191 12.91 4.27 0.86
N TYR A 192 11.69 3.74 0.85
CA TYR A 192 10.46 4.53 0.72
C TYR A 192 9.98 5.16 2.04
N THR A 193 10.52 4.71 3.17
CA THR A 193 10.41 5.44 4.45
C THR A 193 11.55 6.46 4.65
N PHE A 194 12.43 6.61 3.65
CA PHE A 194 13.62 7.46 3.66
C PHE A 194 14.65 7.10 4.75
N ASP A 195 14.58 5.90 5.31
CA ASP A 195 15.59 5.37 6.22
C ASP A 195 16.68 4.65 5.41
N TYR A 196 17.46 5.46 4.67
CA TYR A 196 18.54 4.96 3.81
C TYR A 196 19.61 4.18 4.59
N LYS A 197 19.78 4.46 5.89
CA LYS A 197 20.73 3.74 6.74
C LYS A 197 20.22 2.34 7.06
N ALA A 198 18.95 2.21 7.45
CA ALA A 198 18.34 0.90 7.65
C ALA A 198 18.29 0.10 6.34
N ALA A 199 17.97 0.77 5.22
CA ALA A 199 17.96 0.17 3.90
C ALA A 199 19.32 -0.46 3.53
N GLN A 200 20.41 0.31 3.63
CA GLN A 200 21.76 -0.20 3.37
C GLN A 200 22.18 -1.32 4.33
N LYS A 201 21.79 -1.24 5.61
CA LYS A 201 22.06 -2.30 6.58
C LYS A 201 21.38 -3.61 6.15
N ALA A 202 20.09 -3.57 5.83
CA ALA A 202 19.33 -4.73 5.40
C ALA A 202 19.85 -5.29 4.06
N LEU A 203 20.25 -4.42 3.11
CA LEU A 203 20.90 -4.83 1.87
C LEU A 203 22.19 -5.61 2.15
N LYS A 204 23.07 -5.09 3.01
CA LYS A 204 24.34 -5.74 3.33
C LYS A 204 24.10 -7.13 3.93
N GLU A 205 23.12 -7.25 4.83
CA GLU A 205 22.73 -8.55 5.39
C GLU A 205 22.15 -9.48 4.33
N ALA A 206 21.27 -8.98 3.44
CA ALA A 206 20.73 -9.73 2.31
C ALA A 206 21.83 -10.26 1.38
N SER A 207 22.84 -9.44 1.06
CA SER A 207 23.99 -9.80 0.22
C SER A 207 24.85 -10.94 0.79
N THR A 208 24.75 -11.22 2.10
CA THR A 208 25.40 -12.40 2.71
C THR A 208 24.61 -13.69 2.52
N LYS A 209 23.32 -13.59 2.13
CA LYS A 209 22.40 -14.71 1.91
C LYS A 209 22.28 -15.13 0.43
N THR A 210 22.94 -14.42 -0.47
CA THR A 210 23.01 -14.76 -1.91
C THR A 210 23.92 -15.97 -2.14
N ASN A 211 23.58 -16.80 -3.11
CA ASN A 211 24.32 -18.01 -3.48
C ASN A 211 25.46 -17.76 -4.48
N SER A 212 25.49 -16.60 -5.15
CA SER A 212 26.51 -16.28 -6.14
C SER A 212 26.88 -14.79 -6.17
N LYS A 213 28.04 -14.48 -6.76
CA LYS A 213 28.45 -13.09 -7.02
C LYS A 213 27.47 -12.38 -7.95
N PHE A 214 26.98 -13.07 -8.97
CA PHE A 214 26.01 -12.52 -9.93
C PHE A 214 24.70 -12.14 -9.24
N GLU A 215 24.17 -12.99 -8.36
CA GLU A 215 22.96 -12.70 -7.59
C GLU A 215 23.13 -11.48 -6.67
N ARG A 216 24.31 -11.35 -6.06
CA ARG A 216 24.66 -10.19 -5.25
C ARG A 216 24.73 -8.90 -6.07
N GLU A 217 25.43 -8.94 -7.21
CA GLU A 217 25.52 -7.79 -8.13
C GLU A 217 24.13 -7.38 -8.63
N ASN A 218 23.26 -8.35 -8.96
CA ASN A 218 21.89 -8.09 -9.37
C ASN A 218 21.07 -7.41 -8.25
N LEU A 219 21.20 -7.88 -7.01
CA LEU A 219 20.55 -7.27 -5.84
C LEU A 219 21.05 -5.83 -5.59
N GLU A 220 22.36 -5.60 -5.69
CA GLU A 220 22.96 -4.28 -5.52
C GLU A 220 22.51 -3.30 -6.62
N ASN A 221 22.49 -3.74 -7.88
CA ASN A 221 22.00 -2.95 -9.00
C ASN A 221 20.53 -2.56 -8.83
N GLN A 222 19.67 -3.50 -8.40
CA GLN A 222 18.27 -3.22 -8.10
C GLN A 222 18.15 -2.19 -6.97
N PHE A 223 18.93 -2.34 -5.90
CA PHE A 223 18.95 -1.39 -4.80
C PHE A 223 19.33 0.02 -5.26
N GLU A 224 20.35 0.16 -6.09
CA GLU A 224 20.75 1.47 -6.62
C GLU A 224 19.66 2.13 -7.46
N GLU A 225 18.99 1.35 -8.32
CA GLU A 225 17.88 1.85 -9.14
C GLU A 225 16.71 2.32 -8.28
N ILE A 226 16.31 1.51 -7.30
CA ILE A 226 15.21 1.84 -6.39
C ILE A 226 15.61 3.03 -5.49
N SER A 227 16.86 3.10 -5.03
CA SER A 227 17.36 4.20 -4.20
C SER A 227 17.34 5.54 -4.94
N LYS A 228 17.70 5.56 -6.23
CA LYS A 228 17.58 6.77 -7.08
C LYS A 228 16.13 7.25 -7.14
N ARG A 229 15.19 6.34 -7.40
CA ARG A 229 13.75 6.64 -7.44
C ARG A 229 13.22 7.10 -6.09
N ALA A 230 13.65 6.48 -5.00
CA ALA A 230 13.28 6.86 -3.65
C ALA A 230 13.78 8.27 -3.28
N HIS A 231 14.98 8.67 -3.70
CA HIS A 231 15.46 10.05 -3.52
C HIS A 231 14.65 11.06 -4.33
N GLU A 232 14.30 10.73 -5.59
CA GLU A 232 13.42 11.59 -6.39
C GLU A 232 12.03 11.74 -5.75
N PHE A 233 11.50 10.64 -5.22
CA PHE A 233 10.25 10.64 -4.49
C PHE A 233 10.34 11.50 -3.21
N GLN A 234 11.41 11.36 -2.42
CA GLN A 234 11.65 12.18 -1.23
C GLN A 234 11.66 13.68 -1.54
N LYS A 235 12.29 14.08 -2.64
CA LYS A 235 12.29 15.47 -3.11
C LYS A 235 10.87 15.95 -3.40
N GLN A 236 10.10 15.16 -4.13
CA GLN A 236 8.70 15.50 -4.46
C GLN A 236 7.82 15.63 -3.21
N VAL A 237 7.95 14.72 -2.25
CA VAL A 237 7.25 14.78 -0.96
C VAL A 237 7.62 16.06 -0.20
N THR A 238 8.92 16.36 -0.12
CA THR A 238 9.42 17.55 0.58
C THR A 238 8.90 18.84 -0.04
N GLU A 239 8.90 18.93 -1.37
CA GLU A 239 8.37 20.07 -2.12
C GLU A 239 6.86 20.22 -1.93
N ALA A 240 6.10 19.13 -2.01
CA ALA A 240 4.65 19.14 -1.78
C ALA A 240 4.30 19.61 -0.36
N ASN A 241 5.04 19.13 0.64
CA ASN A 241 4.87 19.53 2.05
C ASN A 241 5.22 21.01 2.28
N LYS A 242 6.27 21.52 1.63
CA LYS A 242 6.62 22.96 1.68
C LYS A 242 5.54 23.82 1.03
N ALA A 243 5.03 23.43 -0.14
CA ALA A 243 3.97 24.16 -0.84
C ALA A 243 2.66 24.19 -0.03
N ALA A 244 2.29 23.07 0.60
CA ALA A 244 1.11 23.01 1.48
C ALA A 244 1.24 23.95 2.69
N LYS A 245 2.42 24.00 3.34
CA LYS A 245 2.68 24.91 4.46
C LYS A 245 2.73 26.38 4.05
N ALA A 246 3.24 26.69 2.86
CA ALA A 246 3.25 28.06 2.32
C ALA A 246 1.83 28.57 1.99
N GLY A 247 0.99 27.72 1.38
CA GLY A 247 -0.41 28.04 1.09
C GLY A 247 -1.25 28.20 2.37
N ALA A 248 -1.00 27.40 3.40
CA ALA A 248 -1.66 27.54 4.71
C ALA A 248 -1.28 28.86 5.42
N LYS A 249 -0.07 29.38 5.21
CA LYS A 249 0.36 30.68 5.75
C LYS A 249 -0.23 31.88 4.99
N GLN A 250 -0.60 31.71 3.72
CA GLN A 250 -1.28 32.74 2.93
C GLN A 250 -2.80 32.78 3.17
N GLY A 251 -3.39 31.73 3.77
CA GLY A 251 -4.81 31.66 4.13
C GLY A 251 -5.17 32.19 5.52
N ALA A 252 -4.23 32.75 6.28
CA ALA A 252 -4.48 33.36 7.60
C ALA A 252 -4.79 34.87 7.54
N GLY A 253 -5.12 35.39 6.35
CA GLY A 253 -5.53 36.78 6.13
C GLY A 253 -6.80 36.85 5.28
N SER A 254 -7.93 37.12 5.93
CA SER A 254 -9.20 37.67 5.41
C SER A 254 -9.73 37.21 4.03
N GLY A 255 -10.88 36.54 4.05
CA GLY A 255 -11.97 36.81 3.08
C GLY A 255 -12.14 35.85 1.91
N SER A 256 -12.99 34.83 2.09
CA SER A 256 -14.01 34.31 1.16
C SER A 256 -14.14 32.79 1.33
N LEU A 257 -15.17 32.39 2.06
CA LEU A 257 -15.67 31.01 2.09
C LEU A 257 -16.50 30.79 0.82
N GLU A 258 -15.87 30.33 -0.26
CA GLU A 258 -16.58 29.70 -1.36
C GLU A 258 -16.32 28.19 -1.33
N ASN A 259 -17.35 27.49 -0.85
CA ASN A 259 -17.47 26.04 -0.74
C ASN A 259 -17.07 25.31 -2.05
N PRO A 260 -15.97 24.54 -2.08
CA PRO A 260 -15.62 23.74 -3.26
C PRO A 260 -16.34 22.38 -3.30
N LEU A 261 -17.36 22.13 -2.47
CA LEU A 261 -18.04 20.83 -2.35
C LEU A 261 -19.58 20.89 -2.37
N GLY A 262 -20.20 22.03 -2.70
CA GLY A 262 -21.66 22.18 -2.71
C GLY A 262 -22.41 21.66 -3.95
N GLY A 263 -21.73 20.96 -4.87
CA GLY A 263 -22.28 20.69 -6.22
C GLY A 263 -22.84 19.29 -6.47
N LEU A 264 -22.87 18.38 -5.49
CA LEU A 264 -23.27 16.99 -5.73
C LEU A 264 -24.11 16.44 -4.57
N GLY A 265 -25.42 16.66 -4.60
CA GLY A 265 -26.33 15.99 -3.68
C GLY A 265 -27.78 16.49 -3.74
N GLY A 266 -28.61 15.78 -4.52
CA GLY A 266 -30.09 15.87 -4.49
C GLY A 266 -30.65 17.06 -5.27
N GLY A 267 -31.71 16.97 -6.05
CA GLY A 267 -32.73 15.95 -6.20
C GLY A 267 -33.88 16.65 -6.94
N THR A 268 -34.53 15.91 -7.83
CA THR A 268 -35.77 16.25 -8.55
C THR A 268 -36.72 17.22 -7.83
N SER A 269 -37.12 18.29 -8.50
CA SER A 269 -38.36 19.02 -8.19
C SER A 269 -39.23 19.15 -9.44
N LEU A 270 -40.30 18.36 -9.45
CA LEU A 270 -41.55 18.60 -10.18
C LEU A 270 -42.24 19.87 -9.67
N SER A 271 -42.79 20.67 -10.61
CA SER A 271 -43.89 21.67 -10.52
C SER A 271 -43.53 22.84 -11.47
N GLU A 272 -44.32 23.31 -12.43
CA GLU A 272 -45.70 23.15 -12.91
C GLU A 272 -45.68 23.19 -14.45
#